data_AF-A0A2V8VHL8-F1
#
_entry.id   AF-A0A2V8VHL8-F1
#
_cell.length_a   1.000
_cell.length_b   1.000
_cell.length_c   1.000
_cell.angle_alpha   90.00
_cell.angle_beta   90.00
_cell.angle_gamma   90.00
#
_symmetry.space_group_name_H-M   'P 1'
#
loop_
_entity.id
_entity.type
_entity.pdbx_description
1 polymer ?
#
loop_
_entity_poly.entity_id
_entity_poly.type
_entity_poly.pdbx_seq_one_letter_code
_entity_poly.pdbx_strand_id
1 'polypeptide(L)'
;MEWVSEIRRRLSVLFRREQQHCDLEEEMRTHLEMQSEANVENGMKAEEALYAARRQFGSVAALKEKSMDVWGWGSLERLEQDLRYGVRMLKKSPGFSTVAIATLALGIGANTTIFSVVNAVLFRALPIKDADRVVVIREVNLKNHNRWRDLRLSSALELQRRSKSFEQVETAVAYIEEGRLGAMDRTEVVRTQFVSRDLLSLLGVKPLLGRAFQ
;
A
#
# COMPACT_ATOMS: atom_id res chain seq x y z
N MET A 1 -12.74 5.19 11.94
CA MET A 1 -12.66 6.11 10.79
C MET A 1 -12.67 7.59 11.19
N GLU A 2 -12.34 7.93 12.44
CA GLU A 2 -12.33 9.34 12.92
C GLU A 2 -11.05 10.12 12.56
N TRP A 3 -9.96 9.42 12.29
CA TRP A 3 -8.69 10.06 11.89
C TRP A 3 -8.75 10.69 10.50
N VAL A 4 -9.52 10.11 9.57
CA VAL A 4 -9.64 10.64 8.21
C VAL A 4 -10.44 11.94 8.18
N SER A 5 -11.51 12.05 8.97
CA SER A 5 -12.28 13.29 9.09
C SER A 5 -11.48 14.38 9.82
N GLU A 6 -10.70 14.03 10.85
CA GLU A 6 -9.84 14.99 11.55
C GLU A 6 -8.70 15.50 10.65
N ILE A 7 -8.06 14.60 9.88
CA ILE A 7 -7.05 14.97 8.88
C ILE A 7 -7.68 15.84 7.79
N ARG A 8 -8.86 15.49 7.28
CA ARG A 8 -9.56 16.26 6.24
C ARG A 8 -10.04 17.62 6.75
N ARG A 9 -10.44 17.72 8.02
CA ARG A 9 -10.79 18.98 8.68
C ARG A 9 -9.57 19.88 8.79
N ARG A 10 -8.44 19.36 9.28
CA ARG A 10 -7.15 20.08 9.32
C ARG A 10 -6.68 20.49 7.93
N LEU A 11 -6.83 19.62 6.92
CA LEU A 11 -6.53 19.94 5.50
C LEU A 11 -7.46 20.99 4.90
N SER A 12 -8.73 21.05 5.31
CA SER A 12 -9.67 22.06 4.84
C SER A 12 -9.41 23.43 5.47
N VAL A 13 -8.95 23.45 6.72
CA VAL A 13 -8.41 24.64 7.37
C VAL A 13 -7.23 25.12 6.54
N LEU A 14 -6.31 24.22 6.14
CA LEU A 14 -5.15 24.47 5.26
C LEU A 14 -5.46 24.96 3.81
N PHE A 15 -6.71 25.24 3.44
CA PHE A 15 -7.04 25.84 2.12
C PHE A 15 -7.67 27.24 2.19
N ARG A 16 -7.98 27.77 3.38
CA ARG A 16 -8.63 29.09 3.56
C ARG A 16 -7.71 30.12 4.23
N ARG A 17 -6.49 30.27 3.71
CA ARG A 17 -5.43 31.15 4.26
C ARG A 17 -5.88 32.60 4.40
N GLU A 18 -6.40 33.21 3.34
CA GLU A 18 -6.80 34.62 3.37
C GLU A 18 -8.01 34.84 4.27
N GLN A 19 -9.01 33.97 4.17
CA GLN A 19 -10.25 34.13 4.93
C GLN A 19 -9.99 34.12 6.44
N GLN A 20 -9.16 33.19 6.93
CA GLN A 20 -8.85 33.10 8.36
C GLN A 20 -8.01 34.28 8.87
N HIS A 21 -7.19 34.87 8.01
CA HIS A 21 -6.39 36.04 8.34
C HIS A 21 -7.27 37.29 8.44
N CYS A 22 -8.22 37.45 7.51
CA CYS A 22 -9.21 38.52 7.53
C CYS A 22 -10.16 38.38 8.72
N ASP A 23 -10.68 37.18 8.97
CA ASP A 23 -11.59 36.90 10.09
C ASP A 23 -10.93 37.20 11.45
N LEU A 24 -9.65 36.84 11.62
CA LEU A 24 -8.91 37.13 12.86
C LEU A 24 -8.64 38.62 13.03
N GLU A 25 -8.25 39.32 11.97
CA GLU A 25 -8.04 40.78 12.01
C GLU A 25 -9.34 41.52 12.31
N GLU A 26 -10.46 41.04 11.77
CA GLU A 26 -11.80 41.57 12.04
C GLU A 26 -12.21 41.33 13.50
N GLU A 27 -12.09 40.11 14.00
CA GLU A 27 -12.41 39.76 15.39
C GLU A 27 -11.57 40.58 16.39
N MET A 28 -10.27 40.76 16.12
CA MET A 28 -9.38 41.60 16.93
C MET A 28 -9.80 43.07 16.91
N ARG A 29 -10.24 43.59 15.76
CA ARG A 29 -10.72 44.97 15.63
C ARG A 29 -11.99 45.18 16.44
N THR A 30 -12.95 44.26 16.31
CA THR A 30 -14.22 44.32 17.05
C THR A 30 -13.97 44.29 18.57
N HIS A 31 -13.01 43.49 19.04
CA HIS A 31 -12.70 43.43 20.46
C HIS A 31 -12.06 44.72 21.00
N LEU A 32 -11.20 45.36 20.21
CA LEU A 32 -10.63 46.67 20.55
C LEU A 32 -11.69 47.78 20.55
N GLU A 33 -12.62 47.75 19.59
CA GLU A 33 -13.76 48.69 19.51
C GLU A 33 -14.67 48.55 20.74
N MET A 34 -15.10 47.33 21.08
CA MET A 34 -15.94 47.07 22.28
C MET A 34 -15.25 47.50 23.59
N GLN A 35 -13.95 47.24 23.75
CA GLN A 35 -13.22 47.71 24.94
C GLN A 35 -13.12 49.24 24.99
N SER A 36 -12.96 49.90 23.84
CA SER A 36 -12.93 51.35 23.79
C SER A 36 -14.29 51.96 24.17
N GLU A 37 -15.40 51.39 23.69
CA GLU A 37 -16.76 51.84 24.04
C GLU A 37 -17.06 51.65 25.52
N ALA A 38 -16.72 50.48 26.08
CA ALA A 38 -16.89 50.22 27.51
C ALA A 38 -16.06 51.19 28.37
N ASN A 39 -14.87 51.59 27.93
CA ASN A 39 -14.06 52.59 28.63
C ASN A 39 -14.66 54.00 28.55
N VAL A 40 -15.30 54.35 27.43
CA VAL A 40 -16.04 55.61 27.27
C VAL A 40 -17.29 55.62 28.15
N GLU A 41 -18.04 54.53 28.20
CA GLU A 41 -19.21 54.38 29.10
C GLU A 41 -18.81 54.48 30.58
N ASN A 42 -17.62 54.01 30.94
CA ASN A 42 -17.05 54.16 32.28
C ASN A 42 -16.44 55.56 32.54
N GLY A 43 -16.66 56.52 31.64
CA GLY A 43 -16.36 57.94 31.87
C GLY A 43 -15.01 58.44 31.30
N MET A 44 -14.30 57.64 30.50
CA MET A 44 -13.08 58.10 29.83
C MET A 44 -13.38 58.92 28.57
N LYS A 45 -12.51 59.87 28.23
CA LYS A 45 -12.55 60.54 26.92
C LYS A 45 -12.20 59.55 25.80
N ALA A 46 -12.84 59.69 24.64
CA ALA A 46 -12.71 58.77 23.52
C ALA A 46 -11.26 58.50 23.07
N GLU A 47 -10.40 59.53 23.07
CA GLU A 47 -8.99 59.37 22.70
C GLU A 47 -8.18 58.58 23.75
N GLU A 48 -8.50 58.75 25.04
CA GLU A 48 -7.86 58.01 26.14
C GLU A 48 -8.35 56.56 26.23
N ALA A 49 -9.63 56.33 25.92
CA ALA A 49 -10.26 55.01 25.93
C ALA A 49 -9.65 54.04 24.89
N LEU A 50 -9.35 54.52 23.69
CA LEU A 50 -8.67 53.77 22.63
C LEU A 50 -7.23 53.40 23.03
N TYR A 51 -6.54 54.32 23.70
CA TYR A 51 -5.17 54.10 24.16
C TYR A 51 -5.11 53.10 25.32
N ALA A 52 -6.09 53.17 26.24
CA ALA A 52 -6.27 52.22 27.33
C ALA A 52 -6.60 50.82 26.81
N ALA A 53 -7.52 50.70 25.84
CA ALA A 53 -7.88 49.43 25.21
C ALA A 53 -6.65 48.77 24.53
N ARG A 54 -5.85 49.54 23.78
CA ARG A 54 -4.60 49.02 23.18
C ARG A 54 -3.57 48.55 24.20
N ARG A 55 -3.45 49.22 25.36
CA ARG A 55 -2.55 48.78 26.45
C ARG A 55 -3.04 47.50 27.14
N GLN A 56 -4.36 47.35 27.33
CA GLN A 56 -4.95 46.16 27.94
C GLN A 56 -4.95 44.94 27.01
N PHE A 57 -5.18 45.15 25.71
CA PHE A 57 -5.20 44.08 24.71
C PHE A 57 -3.82 43.45 24.47
N GLY A 58 -2.74 44.17 24.77
CA GLY A 58 -1.36 43.66 24.67
C GLY A 58 -0.80 43.70 23.26
N SER A 59 0.30 42.97 23.00
CA SER A 59 0.93 42.94 21.67
C SER A 59 0.10 42.11 20.68
N VAL A 60 -0.67 42.83 19.87
CA VAL A 60 -1.44 42.32 18.72
C VAL A 60 -0.60 41.36 17.86
N ALA A 61 0.68 41.67 17.65
CA ALA A 61 1.59 40.83 16.87
C ALA A 61 1.86 39.45 17.52
N ALA A 62 2.00 39.38 18.84
CA ALA A 62 2.28 38.12 19.53
C ALA A 62 1.05 37.20 19.61
N LEU A 63 -0.15 37.78 19.78
CA LEU A 63 -1.41 37.02 19.70
C LEU A 63 -1.64 36.45 18.30
N LYS A 64 -1.36 37.25 17.26
CA LYS A 64 -1.43 36.80 15.87
C LYS A 64 -0.47 35.65 15.59
N GLU A 65 0.79 35.77 16.01
CA GLU A 65 1.80 34.72 15.85
C GLU A 65 1.41 33.40 16.55
N LYS A 66 0.90 33.50 17.78
CA LYS A 66 0.45 32.35 18.57
C LYS A 66 -0.77 31.65 17.96
N SER A 67 -1.70 32.41 17.36
CA SER A 67 -2.85 31.86 16.64
C SER A 67 -2.44 31.20 15.32
N MET A 68 -1.47 31.78 14.60
CA MET A 68 -0.96 31.20 13.34
C MET A 68 -0.26 29.84 13.55
N ASP A 69 0.40 29.64 14.69
CA ASP A 69 1.04 28.36 15.04
C ASP A 69 0.02 27.24 15.36
N VAL A 70 -1.13 27.58 15.96
CA VAL A 70 -2.19 26.62 16.33
C VAL A 70 -2.95 26.10 15.10
N TRP A 71 -3.04 26.90 14.04
CA TRP A 71 -3.79 26.54 12.83
C TRP A 71 -3.04 25.63 11.84
N GLY A 72 -1.78 25.27 12.12
CA GLY A 72 -1.01 24.30 11.32
C GLY A 72 -0.48 24.85 9.99
N TRP A 73 -0.63 26.14 9.73
CA TRP A 73 -0.12 26.80 8.52
C TRP A 73 1.39 27.01 8.57
N GLY A 74 1.88 27.49 9.71
CA GLY A 74 3.31 27.66 9.93
C GLY A 74 4.06 26.33 9.82
N SER A 75 3.43 25.18 10.09
CA SER A 75 4.08 23.88 9.90
C SER A 75 4.19 23.48 8.42
N LEU A 76 3.23 23.83 7.56
CA LEU A 76 3.31 23.55 6.13
C LEU A 76 4.36 24.44 5.42
N GLU A 77 4.42 25.73 5.74
CA GLU A 77 5.45 26.64 5.23
C GLU A 77 6.86 26.20 5.69
N ARG A 78 6.98 25.77 6.97
CA ARG A 78 8.22 25.15 7.47
C ARG A 78 8.58 23.88 6.71
N LEU A 79 7.61 23.00 6.44
CA LEU A 79 7.84 21.75 5.70
C LEU A 79 8.28 22.01 4.25
N GLU A 80 7.68 23.00 3.57
CA GLU A 80 8.12 23.43 2.24
C GLU A 80 9.54 23.99 2.27
N GLN A 81 9.84 24.85 3.25
CA GLN A 81 11.17 25.43 3.43
C GLN A 81 12.21 24.34 3.72
N ASP A 82 11.89 23.38 4.58
CA ASP A 82 12.74 22.24 4.92
C ASP A 82 12.96 21.31 3.72
N LEU A 83 11.91 21.05 2.91
CA LEU A 83 12.04 20.29 1.67
C LEU A 83 12.95 21.00 0.67
N ARG A 84 12.74 22.30 0.44
CA ARG A 84 13.56 23.10 -0.48
C ARG A 84 15.01 23.15 -0.01
N TYR A 85 15.22 23.31 1.29
CA TYR A 85 16.54 23.29 1.90
C TYR A 85 17.19 21.90 1.78
N GLY A 86 16.45 20.83 2.06
CA GLY A 86 16.89 19.44 1.91
C GLY A 86 17.33 19.13 0.48
N VAL A 87 16.52 19.50 -0.52
CA VAL A 87 16.88 19.34 -1.94
C VAL A 87 18.13 20.15 -2.29
N ARG A 88 18.27 21.37 -1.76
CA ARG A 88 19.48 22.18 -1.97
C ARG A 88 20.72 21.53 -1.34
N MET A 89 20.58 20.92 -0.17
CA MET A 89 21.64 20.16 0.48
C MET A 89 22.03 18.91 -0.31
N LEU A 90 21.07 18.16 -0.84
CA LEU A 90 21.33 17.01 -1.70
C LEU A 90 22.10 17.41 -2.97
N LYS A 91 21.75 18.57 -3.57
CA LYS A 91 22.47 19.12 -4.73
C LYS A 91 23.88 19.61 -4.38
N LYS A 92 24.14 20.01 -3.13
CA LYS A 92 25.46 20.50 -2.68
C LYS A 92 26.46 19.36 -2.47
N SER A 93 25.98 18.14 -2.18
CA SER A 93 26.82 16.96 -1.93
C SER A 93 26.42 15.77 -2.83
N PRO A 94 26.54 15.93 -4.16
CA PRO A 94 25.97 14.99 -5.12
C PRO A 94 26.54 13.56 -5.02
N GLY A 95 27.81 13.39 -4.64
CA GLY A 95 28.42 12.07 -4.49
C GLY A 95 27.76 11.24 -3.38
N PHE A 96 27.67 11.79 -2.17
CA PHE A 96 27.02 11.12 -1.04
C PHE A 96 25.53 10.87 -1.31
N SER A 97 24.83 11.88 -1.81
CA SER A 97 23.40 11.77 -2.13
C SER A 97 23.13 10.70 -3.18
N THR A 98 23.96 10.59 -4.21
CA THR A 98 23.80 9.56 -5.25
C THR A 98 23.94 8.16 -4.66
N VAL A 99 24.97 7.92 -3.84
CA VAL A 99 25.18 6.61 -3.19
C VAL A 99 24.01 6.28 -2.26
N ALA A 100 23.57 7.22 -1.43
CA ALA A 100 22.45 7.02 -0.52
C ALA A 100 21.15 6.69 -1.29
N ILE A 101 20.84 7.46 -2.34
CA ILE A 101 19.67 7.25 -3.19
C ILE A 101 19.75 5.89 -3.90
N ALA A 102 20.92 5.53 -4.44
CA ALA A 102 21.11 4.26 -5.13
C ALA A 102 20.92 3.07 -4.19
N THR A 103 21.47 3.12 -2.97
CA THR A 103 21.28 2.07 -1.96
C THR A 103 19.82 1.92 -1.56
N LEU A 104 19.10 3.03 -1.34
CA LEU A 104 17.66 3.01 -1.06
C LEU A 104 16.87 2.42 -2.24
N ALA A 105 17.15 2.88 -3.46
CA ALA A 105 16.50 2.41 -4.66
C ALA A 105 16.72 0.91 -4.88
N LEU A 106 17.94 0.41 -4.65
CA LEU A 106 18.26 -1.02 -4.74
C LEU A 106 17.53 -1.82 -3.67
N GLY A 107 17.51 -1.37 -2.42
CA GLY A 107 16.80 -2.06 -1.34
C GLY A 107 15.29 -2.15 -1.60
N ILE A 108 14.68 -1.04 -2.02
CA ILE A 108 13.24 -0.99 -2.37
C ILE A 108 12.97 -1.86 -3.60
N GLY A 109 13.79 -1.73 -4.65
CA GLY A 109 13.62 -2.43 -5.92
C GLY A 109 13.80 -3.94 -5.76
N ALA A 110 14.80 -4.39 -5.00
CA ALA A 110 15.04 -5.80 -4.72
C ALA A 110 13.85 -6.43 -3.99
N ASN A 111 13.39 -5.80 -2.90
CA ASN A 111 12.25 -6.31 -2.13
C ASN A 111 10.97 -6.32 -2.98
N THR A 112 10.71 -5.27 -3.75
CA THR A 112 9.55 -5.17 -4.65
C THR A 112 9.59 -6.22 -5.75
N THR A 113 10.77 -6.51 -6.30
CA THR A 113 10.96 -7.53 -7.35
C THR A 113 10.71 -8.92 -6.80
N ILE A 114 11.29 -9.26 -5.64
CA ILE A 114 11.06 -10.55 -4.97
C ILE A 114 9.57 -10.73 -4.71
N PHE A 115 8.91 -9.73 -4.13
CA PHE A 115 7.48 -9.81 -3.85
C PHE A 115 6.63 -9.89 -5.13
N SER A 116 7.01 -9.18 -6.19
CA SER A 116 6.33 -9.27 -7.49
C SER A 116 6.43 -10.67 -8.11
N VAL A 117 7.60 -11.30 -8.05
CA VAL A 117 7.81 -12.67 -8.52
C VAL A 117 6.99 -13.64 -7.67
N VAL A 118 7.05 -13.52 -6.34
CA VAL A 118 6.24 -14.35 -5.43
C VAL A 118 4.76 -14.16 -5.72
N ASN A 119 4.29 -12.92 -5.92
CA ASN A 119 2.90 -12.65 -6.24
C ASN A 119 2.49 -13.22 -7.60
N ALA A 120 3.34 -13.09 -8.62
CA ALA A 120 3.06 -13.61 -9.96
C ALA A 120 3.06 -15.16 -10.00
N VAL A 121 3.88 -15.81 -9.18
CA VAL A 121 4.04 -17.28 -9.17
C VAL A 121 3.11 -17.96 -8.16
N LEU A 122 2.93 -17.37 -6.98
CA LEU A 122 2.24 -17.98 -5.85
C LEU A 122 0.80 -17.47 -5.68
N PHE A 123 0.55 -16.18 -5.93
CA PHE A 123 -0.75 -15.56 -5.62
C PHE A 123 -1.60 -15.26 -6.85
N ARG A 124 -1.01 -15.18 -8.04
CA ARG A 124 -1.80 -15.12 -9.27
C ARG A 124 -2.49 -16.47 -9.42
N ALA A 125 -3.82 -16.47 -9.29
CA ALA A 125 -4.63 -17.66 -9.44
C ALA A 125 -4.25 -18.37 -10.76
N LEU A 126 -3.88 -19.65 -10.66
CA LEU A 126 -3.65 -20.45 -11.86
C LEU A 126 -4.91 -20.38 -12.73
N PRO A 127 -4.79 -20.27 -14.06
CA PRO A 127 -5.93 -20.20 -14.97
C PRO A 127 -6.58 -21.57 -15.14
N ILE A 128 -7.01 -22.15 -14.02
CA ILE A 128 -7.64 -23.45 -13.91
C ILE A 128 -9.02 -23.26 -13.28
N LYS A 129 -9.93 -24.18 -13.59
CA LYS A 129 -11.28 -24.16 -13.01
C LYS A 129 -11.21 -24.27 -11.48
N ASP A 130 -11.98 -23.44 -10.79
CA ASP A 130 -12.12 -23.45 -9.32
C ASP A 130 -10.77 -23.44 -8.58
N ALA A 131 -9.84 -22.57 -9.02
CA ALA A 131 -8.46 -22.54 -8.53
C ALA A 131 -8.32 -22.39 -7.00
N ASP A 132 -9.30 -21.75 -6.34
CA ASP A 132 -9.39 -21.59 -4.88
C ASP A 132 -9.76 -22.89 -4.14
N ARG A 133 -10.26 -23.90 -4.85
CA ARG A 133 -10.66 -25.22 -4.30
C ARG A 133 -9.63 -26.31 -4.61
N VAL A 134 -8.60 -26.02 -5.40
CA VAL A 134 -7.56 -27.00 -5.79
C VAL A 134 -6.41 -26.97 -4.79
N VAL A 135 -6.02 -28.15 -4.29
CA VAL A 135 -4.91 -28.30 -3.34
C VAL A 135 -3.92 -29.36 -3.80
N VAL A 136 -2.64 -29.18 -3.45
CA VAL A 136 -1.58 -30.16 -3.73
C VAL A 136 -1.34 -31.03 -2.49
N ILE A 137 -1.55 -32.34 -2.63
CA ILE A 137 -1.29 -33.31 -1.57
C ILE A 137 0.17 -33.75 -1.62
N ARG A 138 0.88 -33.66 -0.49
CA ARG A 138 2.28 -34.10 -0.34
C ARG A 138 2.44 -35.01 0.87
N GLU A 139 3.41 -35.92 0.78
CA GLU A 139 3.79 -36.76 1.91
C GLU A 139 4.86 -36.06 2.75
N VAL A 140 4.74 -36.12 4.08
CA VAL A 140 5.74 -35.59 5.01
C VAL A 140 6.43 -36.74 5.72
N ASN A 141 7.76 -36.78 5.67
CA ASN A 141 8.52 -37.72 6.48
C ASN A 141 8.73 -37.16 7.89
N LEU A 142 7.92 -37.65 8.84
CA LEU A 142 7.94 -37.22 10.24
C LEU A 142 9.23 -37.58 10.98
N LYS A 143 10.02 -38.55 10.51
CA LYS A 143 11.27 -38.97 11.16
C LYS A 143 12.48 -38.09 10.79
N ASN A 144 12.45 -37.45 9.62
CA ASN A 144 13.60 -36.72 9.07
C ASN A 144 13.38 -35.20 8.99
N HIS A 145 12.69 -34.62 9.97
CA HIS A 145 12.52 -33.16 10.10
C HIS A 145 12.03 -32.48 8.80
N ASN A 146 10.77 -32.71 8.44
CA ASN A 146 10.03 -31.82 7.53
C ASN A 146 10.53 -31.74 6.07
N ARG A 147 11.13 -32.82 5.54
CA ARG A 147 11.29 -32.91 4.08
C ARG A 147 9.98 -33.35 3.43
N TRP A 148 9.32 -32.41 2.77
CA TRP A 148 8.27 -32.69 1.78
C TRP A 148 8.82 -33.71 0.78
N ARG A 149 8.06 -34.78 0.56
CA ARG A 149 8.32 -35.75 -0.51
C ARG A 149 7.10 -35.83 -1.40
N ASP A 150 7.37 -36.11 -2.67
CA ASP A 150 6.32 -36.47 -3.60
C ASP A 150 5.58 -37.70 -3.08
N LEU A 151 4.27 -37.66 -3.23
CA LEU A 151 3.37 -38.73 -2.82
C LEU A 151 3.75 -40.01 -3.57
N ARG A 152 3.98 -41.12 -2.84
CA ARG A 152 4.23 -42.40 -3.50
C ARG A 152 3.02 -42.78 -4.34
N LEU A 153 3.26 -43.36 -5.52
CA LEU A 153 2.18 -43.75 -6.45
C LEU A 153 1.15 -44.66 -5.77
N SER A 154 1.58 -45.59 -4.91
CA SER A 154 0.68 -46.45 -4.14
C SER A 154 -0.26 -45.67 -3.23
N SER A 155 0.28 -44.68 -2.50
CA SER A 155 -0.49 -43.81 -1.61
C SER A 155 -1.45 -42.92 -2.40
N ALA A 156 -0.99 -42.41 -3.55
CA ALA A 156 -1.78 -41.58 -4.44
C ALA A 156 -3.00 -42.33 -5.01
N LEU A 157 -2.80 -43.58 -5.46
CA LEU A 157 -3.87 -44.45 -5.92
C LEU A 157 -4.84 -44.82 -4.79
N GLU A 158 -4.35 -45.00 -3.57
CA GLU A 158 -5.21 -45.25 -2.41
C GLU A 158 -6.08 -44.03 -2.08
N LEU A 159 -5.50 -42.83 -2.09
CA LEU A 159 -6.21 -41.56 -1.93
C LEU A 159 -7.29 -41.39 -3.01
N GLN A 160 -6.96 -41.66 -4.27
CA GLN A 160 -7.93 -41.59 -5.38
C GLN A 160 -9.11 -42.55 -5.20
N ARG A 161 -8.87 -43.72 -4.60
CA ARG A 161 -9.93 -44.74 -4.40
C ARG A 161 -10.74 -44.55 -3.12
N ARG A 162 -10.15 -43.99 -2.07
CA ARG A 162 -10.72 -44.01 -0.71
C ARG A 162 -11.07 -42.63 -0.16
N SER A 163 -10.58 -41.55 -0.77
CA SER A 163 -10.89 -40.20 -0.30
C SER A 163 -12.39 -39.91 -0.44
N LYS A 164 -12.99 -39.43 0.64
CA LYS A 164 -14.35 -38.86 0.65
C LYS A 164 -14.38 -37.37 0.93
N SER A 165 -13.22 -36.79 1.27
CA SER A 165 -13.09 -35.37 1.64
C SER A 165 -12.83 -34.47 0.43
N PHE A 166 -12.45 -35.05 -0.70
CA PHE A 166 -12.17 -34.33 -1.94
C PHE A 166 -13.19 -34.73 -3.00
N GLU A 167 -13.67 -33.76 -3.77
CA GLU A 167 -14.59 -33.99 -4.90
C GLU A 167 -13.94 -34.88 -5.97
N GLN A 168 -12.66 -34.64 -6.24
CA GLN A 168 -11.85 -35.42 -7.18
C GLN A 168 -10.39 -35.42 -6.73
N VAL A 169 -9.67 -36.52 -6.97
CA VAL A 169 -8.23 -36.65 -6.66
C VAL A 169 -7.53 -37.23 -7.88
N GLU A 170 -6.61 -36.45 -8.44
CA GLU A 170 -5.85 -36.82 -9.63
C GLU A 170 -4.35 -36.72 -9.36
N THR A 171 -3.57 -37.46 -10.12
CA THR A 171 -2.11 -37.54 -9.98
C THR A 171 -1.38 -36.99 -11.21
N ALA A 172 -0.23 -36.38 -10.97
CA ALA A 172 0.72 -35.94 -11.98
C ALA A 172 2.14 -36.21 -11.47
N VAL A 173 3.00 -36.74 -12.34
CA VAL A 173 4.42 -36.94 -12.02
C VAL A 173 5.13 -35.59 -12.05
N ALA A 174 5.90 -35.26 -11.02
CA ALA A 174 6.45 -33.91 -10.83
C ALA A 174 7.46 -33.48 -11.92
N TYR A 175 8.11 -34.44 -12.59
CA TYR A 175 9.09 -34.16 -13.63
C TYR A 175 8.45 -34.21 -15.03
N ILE A 176 8.99 -33.36 -15.91
CA ILE A 176 8.62 -33.27 -17.32
C ILE A 176 9.69 -34.03 -18.11
N GLU A 177 9.28 -35.00 -18.92
CA GLU A 177 10.16 -35.79 -19.78
C GLU A 177 10.13 -35.30 -21.24
N GLU A 178 11.22 -35.49 -21.96
CA GLU A 178 11.23 -35.33 -23.41
C GLU A 178 10.60 -36.56 -24.08
N GLY A 179 9.41 -36.37 -24.64
CA GLY A 179 8.78 -37.33 -25.53
C GLY A 179 9.05 -36.98 -27.00
N ARG A 180 8.99 -37.97 -27.88
CA ARG A 180 9.00 -37.74 -29.33
C ARG A 180 7.59 -37.91 -29.86
N LEU A 181 7.04 -36.85 -30.46
CA LEU A 181 5.74 -36.88 -31.12
C LEU A 181 5.95 -36.98 -32.63
N GLY A 182 5.50 -38.08 -33.22
CA GLY A 182 5.53 -38.28 -34.67
C GLY A 182 4.18 -37.95 -35.31
N ALA A 183 4.19 -37.13 -36.36
CA ALA A 183 3.05 -36.92 -37.24
C ALA A 183 3.51 -37.08 -38.68
N MET A 184 3.05 -38.13 -39.36
CA MET A 184 3.35 -38.52 -40.75
C MET A 184 4.83 -38.42 -41.16
N ASP A 185 5.32 -37.23 -41.48
CA ASP A 185 6.66 -36.93 -42.01
C ASP A 185 7.56 -36.14 -41.03
N ARG A 186 7.06 -35.77 -39.86
CA ARG A 186 7.79 -34.98 -38.86
C ARG A 186 7.80 -35.64 -37.49
N THR A 187 8.96 -35.61 -36.85
CA THR A 187 9.11 -35.97 -35.44
C THR A 187 9.58 -34.74 -34.69
N GLU A 188 8.80 -34.33 -33.71
CA GLU A 188 9.15 -33.22 -32.83
C GLU A 188 9.43 -33.74 -31.42
N VAL A 189 10.45 -33.16 -30.78
CA VAL A 189 10.70 -33.40 -29.36
C VAL A 189 9.78 -32.48 -28.59
N VAL A 190 8.91 -33.08 -27.77
CA VAL A 190 7.92 -32.37 -26.98
C VAL A 190 8.10 -32.68 -25.51
N ARG A 191 7.75 -31.73 -24.66
CA ARG A 191 7.72 -31.91 -23.22
C ARG A 191 6.45 -32.64 -22.83
N THR A 192 6.59 -33.79 -22.18
CA THR A 192 5.50 -34.69 -21.77
C THR A 192 5.52 -34.89 -20.26
N GLN A 193 4.34 -35.16 -19.70
CA GLN A 193 4.19 -35.41 -18.27
C GLN A 193 3.20 -36.56 -18.10
N PHE A 194 3.54 -37.53 -17.25
CA PHE A 194 2.60 -38.59 -16.90
C PHE A 194 1.56 -38.05 -15.93
N VAL A 195 0.31 -38.16 -16.35
CA VAL A 195 -0.85 -37.69 -15.60
C VAL A 195 -1.91 -38.78 -15.57
N SER A 196 -2.71 -38.76 -14.52
CA SER A 196 -3.96 -39.50 -14.44
C SER A 196 -4.96 -39.04 -15.51
N ARG A 197 -5.86 -39.95 -15.87
CA ARG A 197 -6.83 -39.80 -16.96
C ARG A 197 -7.68 -38.54 -16.85
N ASP A 198 -8.16 -38.22 -15.65
CA ASP A 198 -9.17 -37.18 -15.46
C ASP A 198 -8.58 -35.85 -14.95
N LEU A 199 -7.25 -35.72 -14.89
CA LEU A 199 -6.57 -34.50 -14.46
C LEU A 199 -6.95 -33.28 -15.31
N LEU A 200 -7.03 -33.44 -16.64
CA LEU A 200 -7.38 -32.32 -17.52
C LEU A 200 -8.80 -31.80 -17.24
N SER A 201 -9.74 -32.71 -16.97
CA SER A 201 -11.11 -32.38 -16.60
C SER A 201 -11.17 -31.65 -15.26
N LEU A 202 -10.40 -32.10 -14.26
CA LEU A 202 -10.26 -31.44 -12.95
C LEU A 202 -9.77 -29.99 -13.12
N LEU A 203 -8.77 -29.78 -13.97
CA LEU A 203 -8.22 -28.45 -14.24
C LEU A 203 -9.12 -27.59 -15.16
N GLY A 204 -10.17 -28.17 -15.73
CA GLY A 204 -11.06 -27.51 -16.70
C GLY A 204 -10.43 -27.29 -18.08
N VAL A 205 -9.36 -28.02 -18.41
CA VAL A 205 -8.64 -27.90 -19.67
C VAL A 205 -9.29 -28.82 -20.71
N LYS A 206 -9.67 -28.24 -21.85
CA LYS A 206 -10.18 -28.99 -23.00
C LYS A 206 -9.08 -29.17 -24.04
N PRO A 207 -8.89 -30.38 -24.62
CA PRO A 207 -7.94 -30.58 -25.70
C PRO A 207 -8.35 -29.74 -26.92
N LEU A 208 -7.38 -29.07 -27.53
CA LEU A 208 -7.60 -28.27 -28.75
C LEU A 208 -7.93 -29.16 -29.96
N LEU A 209 -7.34 -30.36 -30.02
CA LEU A 209 -7.54 -31.34 -31.08
C LEU A 209 -7.71 -32.73 -30.47
N GLY A 210 -8.62 -33.52 -31.05
CA GLY A 210 -8.88 -34.89 -30.65
C GLY A 210 -9.72 -35.03 -29.38
N ARG A 211 -9.60 -36.19 -28.75
CA ARG A 211 -10.29 -36.53 -27.50
C ARG A 211 -9.29 -36.62 -26.35
N ALA A 212 -9.75 -36.31 -25.14
CA ALA A 212 -8.99 -36.58 -23.92
C ALA A 212 -8.78 -38.09 -23.74
N PHE A 213 -8.07 -38.46 -22.67
CA PHE A 213 -7.81 -39.85 -22.31
C PHE A 213 -9.11 -40.68 -22.30
N GLN A 214 -9.15 -41.78 -23.06
CA GLN A 214 -10.21 -42.79 -23.01
C GLN A 214 -9.87 -43.90 -22.04
#